data_AF-X0VQL9-F1
#
_entry.id   AF-X0VQL9-F1
#
_cell.length_a   1.000
_cell.length_b   1.000
_cell.length_c   1.000
_cell.angle_alpha   90.00
_cell.angle_beta   90.00
_cell.angle_gamma   90.00
#
_symmetry.space_group_name_H-M   'P 1'
#
loop_
_entity.id
_entity.type
_entity.pdbx_description
1 polymer ?
#
loop_
_entity_poly.entity_id
_entity_poly.type
_entity_poly.pdbx_seq_one_letter_code
_entity_poly.pdbx_strand_id
1 'polypeptide(L)'
;TIGGQADLRNGNPIDIQVPSRDYPDLNFIIAHFGAGWFREVLMMQYQADNVYGDSSGSNSWMKYLPYDIDLKQIFRKMITTGGSHKVLFGTDSTFFPRGWRINILEAQVQACNELKADGVITDEDIYKIFYGNIKEMAHL
;
A
#
# COMPACT_ATOMS: atom_id res chain seq x y z
N THR A 1 -1.20 -1.53 12.01
CA THR A 1 -1.63 -2.82 12.64
C THR A 1 -3.06 -2.69 13.12
N ILE A 2 -3.90 -3.72 12.94
CA ILE A 2 -5.26 -3.69 13.49
C ILE A 2 -5.19 -3.92 15.01
N GLY A 3 -5.68 -2.95 15.78
CA GLY A 3 -5.72 -3.05 17.24
C GLY A 3 -6.78 -4.05 17.72
N GLY A 4 -6.54 -4.72 18.86
CA GLY A 4 -7.45 -5.76 19.37
C GLY A 4 -8.84 -5.29 19.80
N GLN A 5 -9.12 -3.99 19.78
CA GLN A 5 -10.44 -3.41 20.05
C GLN A 5 -11.21 -3.06 18.77
N ALA A 6 -10.59 -3.21 17.60
CA ALA A 6 -11.23 -2.89 16.33
C ALA A 6 -12.26 -3.96 15.94
N ASP A 7 -13.41 -3.52 15.44
CA ASP A 7 -14.39 -4.39 14.80
C ASP A 7 -13.99 -4.63 13.34
N LEU A 8 -13.53 -5.84 13.03
CA LEU A 8 -13.06 -6.22 11.71
C LEU A 8 -14.14 -6.10 10.62
N ARG A 9 -15.43 -6.12 10.99
CA ARG A 9 -16.54 -5.95 10.04
C ARG A 9 -16.55 -4.59 9.38
N ASN A 10 -15.92 -3.59 9.99
CA ASN A 10 -15.79 -2.23 9.45
C ASN A 10 -14.43 -1.99 8.77
N GLY A 11 -13.64 -3.05 8.56
CA GLY A 11 -12.29 -2.95 8.02
C GLY A 11 -12.17 -3.21 6.53
N ASN A 12 -13.25 -3.60 5.85
CA ASN A 12 -13.19 -4.05 4.47
C ASN A 12 -13.05 -2.86 3.49
N PRO A 13 -11.98 -2.77 2.68
CA PRO A 13 -11.80 -1.70 1.70
C PRO A 13 -12.90 -1.60 0.65
N ILE A 14 -13.67 -2.66 0.40
CA ILE A 14 -14.82 -2.61 -0.53
C ILE A 14 -15.88 -1.61 -0.06
N ASP A 15 -16.00 -1.34 1.24
CA ASP A 15 -16.97 -0.37 1.76
C ASP A 15 -16.69 1.06 1.25
N ILE A 16 -15.48 1.33 0.76
CA ILE A 16 -15.09 2.60 0.12
C ILE A 16 -15.60 2.72 -1.33
N GLN A 17 -16.09 1.65 -1.95
CA GLN A 17 -16.48 1.64 -3.37
C GLN A 17 -17.55 2.68 -3.71
N VAL A 18 -18.59 2.78 -2.89
CA VAL A 18 -19.68 3.76 -3.12
C VAL A 18 -19.16 5.19 -2.94
N PRO A 19 -18.48 5.55 -1.84
CA PRO A 19 -17.83 6.85 -1.72
C PRO A 19 -16.86 7.18 -2.86
N SER A 20 -16.02 6.24 -3.29
CA SER A 20 -15.07 6.45 -4.39
C SER A 20 -15.77 6.79 -5.71
N ARG A 21 -16.89 6.11 -6.02
CA ARG A 21 -17.71 6.39 -7.21
C ARG A 21 -18.41 7.76 -7.12
N ASP A 22 -18.99 8.07 -5.96
CA ASP A 22 -19.84 9.25 -5.78
C ASP A 22 -19.02 10.54 -5.63
N TYR A 23 -17.75 10.42 -5.22
CA TYR A 23 -16.81 11.52 -5.05
C TYR A 23 -15.51 11.28 -5.84
N PRO A 24 -15.54 11.36 -7.19
CA PRO A 24 -14.39 11.03 -8.03
C PRO A 24 -13.18 11.94 -7.81
N ASP A 25 -13.40 13.17 -7.37
CA ASP A 25 -12.32 14.15 -7.09
C ASP A 25 -11.67 13.93 -5.71
N LEU A 26 -12.22 13.05 -4.87
CA LEU A 26 -11.66 12.72 -3.55
C LEU A 26 -10.77 11.49 -3.66
N ASN A 27 -9.51 11.62 -3.21
CA ASN A 27 -8.58 10.50 -3.14
C ASN A 27 -8.75 9.70 -1.83
N PHE A 28 -8.82 8.39 -1.95
CA PHE A 28 -8.90 7.45 -0.83
C PHE A 28 -7.61 6.65 -0.72
N ILE A 29 -6.92 6.73 0.42
CA ILE A 29 -5.70 5.97 0.68
C ILE A 29 -6.03 4.84 1.66
N ILE A 30 -5.88 3.59 1.21
CA ILE A 30 -6.03 2.42 2.06
C ILE A 30 -4.69 2.11 2.73
N ALA A 31 -4.66 2.21 4.05
CA ALA A 31 -3.44 2.02 4.83
C ALA A 31 -2.97 0.56 4.84
N HIS A 32 -1.65 0.38 4.98
CA HIS A 32 -1.00 -0.92 5.22
C HIS A 32 -1.36 -2.02 4.20
N PHE A 33 -1.58 -1.65 2.93
CA PHE A 33 -2.09 -2.54 1.88
C PHE A 33 -3.35 -3.31 2.29
N GLY A 34 -4.24 -2.66 3.05
CA GLY A 34 -5.51 -3.23 3.50
C GLY A 34 -5.42 -4.08 4.77
N ALA A 35 -4.24 -4.21 5.38
CA ALA A 35 -4.02 -4.84 6.68
C ALA A 35 -4.76 -6.18 6.85
N GLY A 36 -4.71 -7.06 5.84
CA GLY A 36 -5.42 -8.35 5.85
C GLY A 36 -6.51 -8.49 4.78
N TRP A 37 -6.99 -7.37 4.25
CA TRP A 37 -7.95 -7.32 3.14
C TRP A 37 -7.28 -7.06 1.79
N PHE A 38 -6.14 -7.73 1.56
CA PHE A 38 -5.29 -7.40 0.41
C PHE A 38 -5.99 -7.63 -0.93
N ARG A 39 -6.79 -8.70 -1.04
CA ARG A 39 -7.57 -8.97 -2.26
C ARG A 39 -8.55 -7.83 -2.55
N GLU A 40 -9.22 -7.32 -1.53
CA GLU A 40 -10.21 -6.26 -1.62
C GLU A 40 -9.54 -4.93 -2.01
N VAL A 41 -8.33 -4.65 -1.51
CA VAL A 41 -7.52 -3.52 -2.01
C VAL A 41 -7.23 -3.67 -3.49
N LEU A 42 -6.82 -4.85 -3.96
CA LEU A 42 -6.56 -5.08 -5.39
C LEU A 42 -7.83 -4.90 -6.24
N MET A 43 -8.99 -5.33 -5.75
CA MET A 43 -10.28 -5.08 -6.42
C MET A 43 -10.56 -3.58 -6.55
N MET A 44 -10.33 -2.80 -5.48
CA MET A 44 -10.52 -1.35 -5.52
C MET A 44 -9.51 -0.65 -6.44
N GLN A 45 -8.24 -1.06 -6.41
CA GLN A 45 -7.18 -0.54 -7.29
C GLN A 45 -7.50 -0.75 -8.77
N TYR A 46 -8.06 -1.92 -9.10
CA TYR A 46 -8.49 -2.26 -10.45
C TYR A 46 -9.73 -1.46 -10.89
N GLN A 47 -10.70 -1.28 -9.99
CA GLN A 47 -11.98 -0.68 -10.32
C GLN A 47 -11.96 0.86 -10.34
N ALA A 48 -11.21 1.49 -9.44
CA ALA A 48 -11.34 2.92 -9.14
C ALA A 48 -10.03 3.67 -9.34
N ASP A 49 -10.11 4.84 -9.97
CA ASP A 49 -8.95 5.68 -10.27
C ASP A 49 -8.47 6.49 -9.06
N ASN A 50 -9.37 6.83 -8.15
CA ASN A 50 -9.12 7.64 -6.96
C ASN A 50 -8.86 6.82 -5.69
N VAL A 51 -8.54 5.52 -5.82
CA VAL A 51 -8.18 4.67 -4.68
C VAL A 51 -6.71 4.27 -4.76
N TYR A 52 -5.98 4.48 -3.68
CA TYR A 52 -4.54 4.31 -3.53
C TYR A 52 -4.23 3.34 -2.38
N GLY A 53 -3.10 2.67 -2.45
CA GLY A 53 -2.62 1.79 -1.38
C GLY A 53 -1.33 2.30 -0.77
N ASP A 54 -1.29 2.41 0.56
CA ASP A 54 -0.10 2.76 1.32
C ASP A 54 0.62 1.51 1.85
N SER A 55 1.95 1.49 1.82
CA SER A 55 2.79 0.37 2.25
C SER A 55 3.12 0.32 3.75
N SER A 56 2.67 1.31 4.51
CA SER A 56 3.07 1.53 5.90
C SER A 56 2.84 0.35 6.82
N GLY A 57 3.63 0.28 7.89
CA GLY A 57 3.51 -0.76 8.90
C GLY A 57 4.51 -1.90 8.70
N SER A 58 4.47 -2.87 9.61
CA SER A 58 5.31 -4.06 9.53
C SER A 58 4.85 -5.08 8.48
N ASN A 59 3.68 -4.86 7.86
CA ASN A 59 3.00 -5.82 7.00
C ASN A 59 2.83 -7.22 7.63
N SER A 60 2.79 -7.30 8.96
CA SER A 60 2.68 -8.58 9.69
C SER A 60 1.34 -9.29 9.47
N TRP A 61 0.38 -8.60 8.86
CA TRP A 61 -0.88 -9.18 8.42
C TRP A 61 -0.70 -10.27 7.35
N MET A 62 0.42 -10.29 6.63
CA MET A 62 0.73 -11.36 5.68
C MET A 62 0.73 -12.75 6.35
N LYS A 63 1.03 -12.83 7.66
CA LYS A 63 1.16 -14.09 8.41
C LYS A 63 -0.15 -14.88 8.58
N TYR A 64 -1.29 -14.21 8.47
CA TYR A 64 -2.60 -14.86 8.66
C TYR A 64 -3.39 -14.97 7.35
N LEU A 65 -2.76 -14.65 6.22
CA LEU A 65 -3.34 -14.98 4.93
C LEU A 65 -3.39 -16.50 4.75
N PRO A 66 -4.37 -17.04 4.00
CA PRO A 66 -4.48 -18.47 3.76
C PRO A 66 -3.38 -19.03 2.84
N TYR A 67 -2.43 -18.21 2.41
CA TYR A 67 -1.31 -18.57 1.54
C TYR A 67 -0.07 -17.78 1.94
N ASP A 68 1.11 -18.35 1.67
CA ASP A 68 2.37 -17.67 1.88
C ASP A 68 2.53 -16.52 0.88
N ILE A 69 2.91 -15.35 1.39
CA ILE A 69 3.24 -14.19 0.58
C ILE A 69 4.36 -13.38 1.24
N ASP A 70 5.24 -12.84 0.41
CA ASP A 70 6.28 -11.91 0.83
C ASP A 70 6.02 -10.48 0.33
N LEU A 71 6.84 -9.54 0.80
CA LEU A 71 6.70 -8.12 0.47
C LEU A 71 6.93 -7.86 -1.03
N LYS A 72 7.84 -8.58 -1.68
CA LYS A 72 8.09 -8.49 -3.13
C LYS A 72 6.84 -8.85 -3.91
N GLN A 73 6.16 -9.93 -3.53
CA GLN A 73 4.91 -10.38 -4.14
C GLN A 73 3.74 -9.41 -3.88
N ILE A 74 3.68 -8.78 -2.71
CA ILE A 74 2.71 -7.71 -2.41
C ILE A 74 2.89 -6.54 -3.37
N PHE A 75 4.11 -5.98 -3.47
CA PHE A 75 4.38 -4.88 -4.39
C PHE A 75 4.10 -5.28 -5.85
N ARG A 76 4.52 -6.47 -6.27
CA ARG A 76 4.23 -7.00 -7.60
C ARG A 76 2.73 -6.98 -7.90
N LYS A 77 1.90 -7.52 -6.99
CA LYS A 77 0.45 -7.58 -7.18
C LYS A 77 -0.19 -6.19 -7.22
N MET A 78 0.21 -5.29 -6.32
CA MET A 78 -0.28 -3.89 -6.32
C MET A 78 0.04 -3.20 -7.65
N ILE A 79 1.29 -3.29 -8.09
CA ILE A 79 1.77 -2.61 -9.30
C ILE A 79 1.16 -3.22 -10.57
N THR A 80 1.07 -4.56 -10.66
CA THR A 80 0.42 -5.22 -11.81
C THR A 80 -1.07 -4.95 -11.87
N THR A 81 -1.74 -4.69 -10.73
CA THR A 81 -3.19 -4.48 -10.68
C THR A 81 -3.58 -3.02 -10.90
N GLY A 82 -2.95 -2.09 -10.18
CA GLY A 82 -3.30 -0.66 -10.19
C GLY A 82 -2.25 0.25 -10.82
N GLY A 83 -1.02 -0.24 -11.05
CA GLY A 83 0.12 0.55 -11.48
C GLY A 83 0.91 1.16 -10.32
N SER A 84 2.18 1.50 -10.58
CA SER A 84 3.07 2.14 -9.59
C SER A 84 2.55 3.50 -9.09
N HIS A 85 1.80 4.22 -9.93
CA HIS A 85 1.21 5.53 -9.61
C HIS A 85 0.13 5.48 -8.51
N LYS A 86 -0.42 4.30 -8.19
CA LYS A 86 -1.41 4.13 -7.11
C LYS A 86 -0.83 3.60 -5.80
N VAL A 87 0.48 3.42 -5.71
CA VAL A 87 1.18 2.87 -4.54
C VAL A 87 1.96 3.97 -3.84
N LEU A 88 1.74 4.13 -2.53
CA LEU A 88 2.41 5.14 -1.69
C LEU A 88 3.33 4.46 -0.68
N PHE A 89 4.53 5.04 -0.51
CA PHE A 89 5.45 4.64 0.53
C PHE A 89 5.04 5.18 1.91
N GLY A 90 5.10 4.31 2.92
CA GLY A 90 5.01 4.69 4.32
C GLY A 90 5.77 3.74 5.23
N THR A 91 6.14 4.21 6.43
CA THR A 91 6.84 3.39 7.43
C THR A 91 6.00 3.09 8.68
N ASP A 92 4.92 3.84 8.92
CA ASP A 92 4.18 3.83 10.19
C ASP A 92 5.15 4.11 11.38
N SER A 93 6.00 5.12 11.19
CA SER A 93 6.90 5.62 12.22
C SER A 93 6.14 6.42 13.28
N THR A 94 6.64 6.39 14.51
CA THR A 94 5.95 7.01 15.66
C THR A 94 6.86 7.96 16.42
N PHE A 95 6.36 8.50 17.52
CA PHE A 95 7.11 9.33 18.45
C PHE A 95 8.24 8.56 19.17
N PHE A 96 9.11 9.31 19.84
CA PHE A 96 10.24 8.83 20.62
C PHE A 96 9.79 7.86 21.76
N PRO A 97 10.52 6.76 22.05
CA PRO A 97 11.85 6.40 21.57
C PRO A 97 11.88 5.57 20.28
N ARG A 98 10.72 5.10 19.78
CA ARG A 98 10.70 4.25 18.58
C ARG A 98 11.20 5.00 17.34
N GLY A 99 10.75 6.24 17.16
CA GLY A 99 11.22 7.13 16.09
C GLY A 99 11.02 6.56 14.68
N TRP A 100 11.96 6.90 13.79
CA TRP A 100 11.94 6.50 12.39
C TRP A 100 12.26 5.01 12.20
N ARG A 101 11.37 4.29 11.51
CA ARG A 101 11.49 2.84 11.27
C ARG A 101 12.29 2.55 10.00
N ILE A 102 13.61 2.73 10.09
CA ILE A 102 14.55 2.53 8.97
C ILE A 102 14.46 1.11 8.37
N ASN A 103 14.25 0.10 9.21
CA ASN A 103 14.13 -1.29 8.78
C ASN A 103 12.92 -1.53 7.84
N ILE A 104 11.87 -0.72 7.95
CA ILE A 104 10.72 -0.78 7.04
C ILE A 104 11.06 -0.16 5.69
N LEU A 105 11.80 0.96 5.68
CA LEU A 105 12.32 1.55 4.45
C LEU A 105 13.21 0.54 3.72
N GLU A 106 14.19 -0.03 4.41
CA GLU A 106 15.15 -0.98 3.82
C GLU A 106 14.44 -2.20 3.22
N ALA A 107 13.48 -2.80 3.92
CA ALA A 107 12.72 -3.94 3.42
C ALA A 107 11.91 -3.61 2.16
N GLN A 108 11.27 -2.44 2.11
CA GLN A 108 10.47 -2.02 0.96
C GLN A 108 11.35 -1.65 -0.24
N VAL A 109 12.49 -0.99 -0.01
CA VAL A 109 13.47 -0.69 -1.06
C VAL A 109 14.03 -1.98 -1.64
N GLN A 110 14.39 -2.95 -0.80
CA GLN A 110 14.85 -4.26 -1.23
C GLN A 110 13.82 -4.97 -2.12
N ALA A 111 12.55 -5.02 -1.68
CA ALA A 111 11.47 -5.62 -2.46
C ALA A 111 11.31 -4.98 -3.85
N CYS A 112 11.39 -3.65 -3.94
CA CYS A 112 11.30 -2.93 -5.22
C CYS A 112 12.54 -3.15 -6.10
N ASN A 113 13.74 -3.18 -5.52
CA ASN A 113 14.96 -3.48 -6.27
C ASN A 113 14.97 -4.91 -6.84
N GLU A 114 14.43 -5.89 -6.10
CA GLU A 114 14.26 -7.24 -6.61
C GLU A 114 13.24 -7.31 -7.75
N LEU A 115 12.16 -6.52 -7.70
CA LEU A 115 11.22 -6.40 -8.82
C LEU A 115 11.84 -5.72 -10.04
N LYS A 116 12.70 -4.72 -9.82
CA LYS A 116 13.48 -4.09 -10.89
C LYS A 116 14.43 -5.08 -11.52
N ALA A 117 15.14 -5.88 -10.73
CA ALA A 117 16.03 -6.94 -11.21
C ALA A 117 15.29 -8.01 -12.03
N ASP A 118 14.04 -8.32 -11.65
CA ASP A 118 13.14 -9.20 -12.40
C ASP A 118 12.55 -8.54 -13.68
N GLY A 119 12.84 -7.26 -13.96
CA GLY A 119 12.32 -6.51 -15.10
C GLY A 119 10.84 -6.11 -15.00
N VAL A 120 10.28 -6.10 -13.78
CA VAL A 120 8.85 -5.82 -13.53
C VAL A 120 8.57 -4.33 -13.43
N ILE A 121 9.52 -3.59 -12.87
CA ILE A 121 9.40 -2.15 -12.62
C ILE A 121 10.70 -1.45 -12.99
N THR A 122 10.61 -0.14 -13.19
CA THR A 122 11.71 0.74 -13.57
C THR A 122 12.17 1.62 -12.39
N ASP A 123 13.26 2.35 -12.57
CA ASP A 123 13.66 3.40 -11.62
C ASP A 123 12.59 4.49 -11.46
N GLU A 124 11.84 4.80 -12.52
CA GLU A 124 10.75 5.77 -12.48
C GLU A 124 9.59 5.28 -11.59
N ASP A 125 9.27 3.99 -11.65
CA ASP A 125 8.25 3.38 -10.79
C ASP A 125 8.66 3.43 -9.32
N ILE A 126 9.93 3.14 -9.01
CA ILE A 126 10.48 3.27 -7.65
C ILE A 126 10.39 4.72 -7.21
N TYR A 127 10.81 5.67 -8.05
CA TYR A 127 10.70 7.10 -7.75
C TYR A 127 9.26 7.53 -7.44
N LYS A 128 8.28 7.07 -8.24
CA LYS A 128 6.85 7.31 -8.02
C LYS A 128 6.40 6.81 -6.65
N ILE A 129 6.70 5.54 -6.33
CA ILE A 129 6.29 4.89 -5.08
C ILE A 129 6.85 5.63 -3.85
N PHE A 130 8.15 5.93 -3.85
CA PHE A 130 8.85 6.47 -2.68
C PHE A 130 8.77 7.99 -2.54
N TYR A 131 8.34 8.72 -3.57
CA TYR A 131 8.31 10.18 -3.54
C TYR A 131 7.31 10.81 -4.51
N GLY A 132 7.33 10.45 -5.79
CA GLY A 132 6.60 11.16 -6.84
C GLY A 132 5.09 11.22 -6.60
N ASN A 133 4.49 10.09 -6.23
CA ASN A 133 3.04 9.98 -6.07
C ASN A 133 2.52 10.86 -4.92
N ILE A 134 3.18 10.82 -3.75
CA ILE A 134 2.73 11.63 -2.61
C ILE A 134 2.99 13.11 -2.84
N LYS A 135 4.07 13.47 -3.53
CA LYS A 135 4.35 14.86 -3.89
C LYS A 135 3.24 15.44 -4.76
N GLU A 136 2.85 14.73 -5.82
CA GLU A 136 1.79 15.16 -6.73
C GLU A 136 0.44 15.26 -5.99
N MET A 137 0.08 14.22 -5.24
CA MET A 137 -1.19 14.15 -4.52
C MET A 137 -1.33 15.21 -3.42
N ALA A 138 -0.24 15.53 -2.72
CA ALA A 138 -0.22 16.52 -1.65
C ALA A 138 0.08 17.95 -2.14
N HIS A 139 0.25 18.15 -3.45
CA HIS A 139 0.61 19.43 -4.07
C HIS A 139 1.88 20.07 -3.47
N LEU A 140 2.93 19.26 -3.30
CA LEU A 140 4.24 19.64 -2.72
C LEU A 140 5.34 19.91 -3.78
#